data_AF-A0A8C9NSJ4-F1
#
_entry.id   AF-A0A8C9NSJ4-F1
#
_cell.length_a   1.000
_cell.length_b   1.000
_cell.length_c   1.000
_cell.angle_alpha   90.00
_cell.angle_beta   90.00
_cell.angle_gamma   90.00
#
_symmetry.space_group_name_H-M   'P 1'
#
loop_
_entity.id
_entity.type
_entity.pdbx_description
1 polymer ?
#
loop_
_entity_poly.entity_id
_entity_poly.type
_entity_poly.pdbx_seq_one_letter_code
_entity_poly.pdbx_strand_id
1 'polypeptide(L)'
;MAGNTFLQAVVSSFSTCQQNYFALQVGKMGLKCRIIPPAVTGSPKFERMFRAQQDCVELYPVFLITLWMAGWYFNEGVVWS
;
A
#
# COMPACT_ATOMS: atom_id res chain seq x y z
N MET A 1 4.19 26.32 5.98
CA MET A 1 3.35 25.11 6.14
C MET A 1 3.42 24.13 4.95
N ALA A 2 3.48 24.55 3.68
CA ALA A 2 3.51 23.60 2.54
C ALA A 2 4.86 22.84 2.35
N GLY A 3 5.98 23.38 2.88
CA GLY A 3 7.30 22.74 2.73
C GLY A 3 7.48 21.43 3.51
N ASN A 4 6.77 21.25 4.64
CA ASN A 4 6.95 20.08 5.52
C ASN A 4 6.13 18.86 5.11
N THR A 5 5.09 19.03 4.29
CA THR A 5 4.24 17.92 3.84
C THR A 5 4.73 17.30 2.53
N PHE A 6 5.71 17.91 1.86
CA PHE A 6 6.26 17.39 0.59
C PHE A 6 6.79 15.96 0.73
N LEU A 7 7.58 15.69 1.78
CA LEU A 7 8.13 14.35 2.03
C LEU A 7 7.00 13.33 2.30
N GLN A 8 5.99 13.72 3.07
CA GLN A 8 4.82 12.87 3.36
C GLN A 8 4.03 12.56 2.09
N ALA A 9 3.86 13.55 1.22
CA ALA A 9 3.19 13.40 -0.06
C ALA A 9 3.96 12.45 -0.99
N VAL A 10 5.29 12.63 -1.11
CA VAL A 10 6.15 11.74 -1.92
C VAL A 10 6.07 10.29 -1.43
N VAL A 11 6.18 10.07 -0.10
CA VAL A 11 6.09 8.73 0.48
C VAL A 11 4.71 8.11 0.26
N SER A 12 3.64 8.89 0.42
CA SER A 12 2.27 8.43 0.17
C SER A 12 2.04 8.04 -1.30
N SER A 13 2.53 8.85 -2.24
CA SER A 13 2.46 8.56 -3.68
C SER A 13 3.23 7.30 -4.03
N PHE A 14 4.46 7.16 -3.52
CA PHE A 14 5.28 5.97 -3.78
C PHE A 14 4.65 4.70 -3.20
N SER A 15 4.12 4.77 -1.98
CA SER A 15 3.43 3.64 -1.34
C SER A 15 2.15 3.23 -2.09
N THR A 16 1.41 4.21 -2.63
CA THR A 16 0.25 3.94 -3.50
C THR A 16 0.67 3.23 -4.79
N CYS A 17 1.76 3.66 -5.42
CA CYS A 17 2.32 2.99 -6.60
C CYS A 17 2.70 1.54 -6.29
N GLN A 18 3.29 1.27 -5.13
CA GLN A 18 3.65 -0.08 -4.69
C GLN A 18 2.41 -0.98 -4.51
N GLN A 19 1.35 -0.48 -3.87
CA GLN A 19 0.08 -1.21 -3.71
C GLN A 19 -0.56 -1.55 -5.06
N ASN A 20 -0.58 -0.60 -6.00
CA ASN A 20 -1.07 -0.83 -7.36
C ASN A 20 -0.23 -1.89 -8.10
N TYR A 21 1.10 -1.87 -7.91
CA TYR A 21 1.97 -2.87 -8.49
C TYR A 21 1.67 -4.28 -7.96
N PHE A 22 1.42 -4.44 -6.66
CA PHE A 22 1.00 -5.72 -6.08
C PHE A 22 -0.34 -6.20 -6.63
N ALA A 23 -1.34 -5.32 -6.72
CA ALA A 23 -2.63 -5.66 -7.32
C ALA A 23 -2.50 -6.13 -8.78
N LEU A 24 -1.68 -5.43 -9.58
CA LEU A 24 -1.40 -5.82 -10.97
C LEU A 24 -0.69 -7.17 -11.05
N GLN A 25 0.26 -7.46 -10.15
CA GLN A 25 0.94 -8.75 -10.13
C GLN A 25 0.00 -9.91 -9.77
N VAL A 26 -0.87 -9.71 -8.79
CA VAL A 26 -1.91 -10.70 -8.42
C VAL A 26 -2.85 -10.94 -9.60
N GLY A 27 -3.31 -9.89 -10.28
CA GLY A 27 -4.13 -10.01 -11.49
C GLY A 27 -3.42 -10.77 -12.61
N LYS A 28 -2.15 -10.46 -12.89
CA LYS A 28 -1.32 -11.19 -13.87
C LYS A 28 -1.16 -12.67 -13.50
N MET A 29 -0.99 -12.98 -12.22
CA MET A 29 -0.88 -14.36 -11.74
C MET A 29 -2.23 -15.10 -11.83
N GLY A 30 -3.34 -14.42 -11.53
CA GLY A 30 -4.70 -14.96 -11.70
C GLY A 30 -4.96 -15.38 -13.14
N LEU A 31 -4.58 -14.54 -14.10
CA LEU A 31 -4.65 -14.86 -15.54
C LEU A 31 -3.78 -16.08 -15.90
N LYS A 32 -2.53 -16.14 -15.41
CA LYS A 32 -1.62 -17.28 -15.66
C LYS A 32 -2.14 -18.59 -15.09
N CYS A 33 -2.77 -18.56 -13.92
CA CYS A 33 -3.36 -19.73 -13.26
C CYS A 33 -4.79 -20.04 -13.75
N ARG A 34 -5.30 -19.30 -14.75
CA ARG A 34 -6.67 -19.42 -15.29
C ARG A 34 -7.76 -19.34 -14.21
N ILE A 35 -7.51 -18.52 -13.19
CA ILE A 35 -8.48 -18.28 -12.12
C ILE A 35 -9.47 -17.24 -12.63
N ILE A 36 -10.71 -17.67 -12.85
CA ILE A 36 -11.79 -16.83 -13.34
C ILE A 36 -12.42 -16.14 -12.11
N PRO A 37 -12.51 -14.80 -12.07
CA PRO A 37 -13.24 -14.11 -11.01
C PRO A 37 -14.68 -14.67 -10.91
N PRO A 38 -15.25 -14.91 -9.72
CA PRO A 38 -14.82 -14.48 -8.37
C PRO A 38 -13.94 -15.47 -7.61
N ALA A 39 -13.45 -16.54 -8.26
CA ALA A 39 -12.64 -17.53 -7.57
C ALA A 39 -11.32 -16.90 -7.09
N VAL A 40 -10.98 -17.12 -5.83
CA VAL A 40 -9.72 -16.67 -5.19
C VAL A 40 -8.83 -17.84 -4.76
N THR A 41 -9.26 -19.06 -5.07
CA THR A 41 -8.59 -20.31 -4.75
C THR A 41 -8.24 -21.06 -6.03
N GLY A 42 -7.13 -21.80 -6.00
CA GLY A 42 -6.66 -22.53 -7.17
C GLY A 42 -5.23 -23.00 -7.01
N SER A 43 -4.28 -22.24 -7.54
CA SER A 43 -2.86 -22.58 -7.43
C SER A 43 -2.29 -22.11 -6.08
N PRO A 44 -1.56 -22.95 -5.32
CA PRO A 44 -0.96 -22.56 -4.05
C PRO A 44 0.05 -21.41 -4.18
N LYS A 45 0.60 -21.17 -5.39
CA LYS A 45 1.42 -19.99 -5.66
C LYS A 45 0.59 -18.70 -5.77
N PHE A 46 -0.59 -18.78 -6.38
CA PHE A 46 -1.51 -17.66 -6.48
C PHE A 46 -2.06 -17.29 -5.09
N GLU A 47 -2.50 -18.27 -4.32
CA GLU A 47 -3.09 -18.04 -2.99
C GLU A 47 -2.12 -17.33 -2.04
N ARG A 48 -0.84 -17.71 -2.05
CA ARG A 48 0.19 -17.00 -1.27
C ARG A 48 0.36 -15.55 -1.70
N MET A 49 0.36 -15.28 -3.01
CA MET A 49 0.53 -13.93 -3.54
C MET A 49 -0.71 -13.06 -3.29
N PHE A 50 -1.90 -13.66 -3.41
CA PHE A 50 -3.18 -13.03 -3.11
C PHE A 50 -3.29 -12.69 -1.62
N ARG A 51 -2.93 -13.61 -0.72
CA ARG A 51 -2.90 -13.33 0.73
C ARG A 51 -1.91 -12.22 1.10
N ALA A 52 -0.69 -12.26 0.58
CA ALA A 52 0.28 -11.20 0.84
C ALA A 52 -0.24 -9.81 0.38
N GLN A 53 -0.93 -9.74 -0.76
CA GLN A 53 -1.56 -8.51 -1.20
C GLN A 53 -2.72 -8.08 -0.30
N GLN A 54 -3.53 -9.02 0.20
CA GLN A 54 -4.60 -8.73 1.16
C GLN A 54 -4.04 -8.16 2.47
N ASP A 55 -3.02 -8.81 3.06
CA ASP A 55 -2.35 -8.33 4.27
C ASP A 55 -1.84 -6.89 4.10
N CYS A 56 -1.20 -6.60 2.95
CA CYS A 56 -0.76 -5.24 2.63
C CYS A 56 -1.92 -4.25 2.49
N VAL A 57 -3.06 -4.64 1.91
CA VAL A 57 -4.23 -3.78 1.77
C VAL A 57 -4.91 -3.51 3.12
N GLU A 58 -4.98 -4.49 4.00
CA GLU A 58 -5.56 -4.34 5.34
C GLU A 58 -4.74 -3.40 6.22
N LEU A 59 -3.41 -3.44 6.11
CA LEU A 59 -2.50 -2.58 6.88
C LEU A 59 -2.29 -1.18 6.28
N TYR A 60 -2.61 -1.00 4.99
CA TYR A 60 -2.35 0.26 4.28
C TYR A 60 -3.04 1.50 4.88
N PRO A 61 -4.33 1.46 5.29
CA PRO A 61 -4.98 2.59 5.93
C PRO A 61 -4.33 2.97 7.26
N VAL A 62 -3.92 1.96 8.05
CA VAL A 62 -3.23 2.16 9.33
C VAL A 62 -1.87 2.83 9.09
N PHE A 63 -1.13 2.36 8.09
CA PHE A 63 0.14 2.98 7.67
C PHE A 63 -0.05 4.45 7.24
N LEU A 64 -1.06 4.76 6.42
CA LEU A 64 -1.31 6.14 6.00
C LEU A 64 -1.67 7.05 7.16
N ILE A 65 -2.59 6.62 8.05
CA ILE A 65 -2.98 7.45 9.20
C ILE A 65 -1.77 7.70 10.10
N THR A 66 -1.00 6.66 10.43
CA THR A 66 0.18 6.80 11.30
C THR A 66 1.27 7.66 10.65
N LEU A 67 1.53 7.53 9.35
CA LEU A 67 2.49 8.34 8.60
C LEU A 67 2.12 9.84 8.65
N TRP A 68 0.85 10.16 8.40
CA TRP A 68 0.38 11.55 8.38
C TRP A 68 0.31 12.15 9.78
N MET A 69 -0.19 11.41 10.78
CA MET A 69 -0.23 11.86 12.17
C MET A 69 1.18 12.06 12.74
N ALA A 70 2.11 11.12 12.51
CA ALA A 70 3.50 11.30 12.93
C ALA A 70 4.16 12.48 12.20
N GLY A 71 3.90 12.62 10.90
CA GLY A 71 4.45 13.72 10.10
C GLY A 71 4.01 15.11 10.55
N TRP A 72 2.79 15.25 11.08
CA TRP A 72 2.27 16.53 11.56
C TRP A 72 2.58 16.82 13.03
N TYR A 73 2.49 15.80 13.89
CA TYR A 73 2.54 16.00 15.34
C TYR A 73 3.90 15.67 15.96
N PHE A 74 4.72 14.82 15.33
CA PHE A 74 6.03 14.41 15.85
C PHE A 74 7.22 15.09 15.14
N ASN A 75 6.99 15.84 14.05
CA ASN A 75 8.06 16.59 13.40
C ASN A 75 8.30 17.92 14.15
N GLU A 76 9.25 17.88 15.10
CA GLU A 76 9.60 18.96 16.03
C GLU A 76 10.18 20.23 15.37
N GLY A 77 10.24 20.31 14.03
CA GLY A 77 10.86 21.43 13.29
C GLY A 77 9.96 22.61 12.91
N VAL A 78 8.66 22.61 13.22
CA VAL A 78 7.71 23.68 12.79
C VAL A 78 7.08 24.46 13.95
N VAL A 79 7.34 24.05 15.20
CA VAL A 79 6.77 24.73 16.37
C VAL A 79 7.62 25.92 16.84
N TRP A 80 8.87 26.06 16.36
CA TRP A 80 9.80 27.11 16.81
C TRP A 80 10.55 27.85 15.69
N SER A 81 9.97 28.04 14.49
CA SER A 81 10.55 28.96 13.49
C SER A 81 9.52 29.78 12.74
#